data_AF-A0A7J6NE76-F1
#
_entry.id   AF-A0A7J6NE76-F1
#
_cell.length_a   1.000
_cell.length_b   1.000
_cell.length_c   1.000
_cell.angle_alpha   90.00
_cell.angle_beta   90.00
_cell.angle_gamma   90.00
#
_symmetry.space_group_name_H-M   'P 1'
#
loop_
_entity.id
_entity.type
_entity.pdbx_description
1 polymer ?
#
loop_
_entity_poly.entity_id
_entity_poly.type
_entity_poly.pdbx_seq_one_letter_code
_entity_poly.pdbx_strand_id
1 'polypeptide(L)'
;IVKEEMDRVGAVTGRHYDLFQWTGPKDAEAAVVVLGSGASVVEEALPYINSQGKKVGVLKPRLYRPWSSEDFLKSLPKTVKRIAVLDRTKEPGSLGEPLYLDVASTIQESDRTNIKVIGGRWGLGQKEFTPRCVAAVADNLYSQYPKDHFTVGIDDDVTKRSLPLNEELNVSHPKTVECLIYGYGSDGTVGANKNATKIIGDNTDLFVQAYFAYGSQKAGGLTMSHLRFGPEPIKSYYAVNKADYVGCHNPTYLDMYRMTDHLKEGGTFCLNSPFTSVEEWNKHVPAGVRKALAEKNAKVFNVDAFKVAEECGMG
;
A
#
# COMPACT_ATOMS: atom_id res chain seq x y z
N ILE A 1 -29.61 4.99 -14.70
CA ILE A 1 -28.91 6.23 -14.30
C ILE A 1 -27.43 5.98 -14.03
N VAL A 2 -26.98 5.48 -12.87
CA VAL A 2 -25.53 5.40 -12.57
C VAL A 2 -24.72 4.63 -13.62
N LYS A 3 -25.19 3.46 -14.07
CA LYS A 3 -24.54 2.70 -15.16
C LYS A 3 -24.45 3.49 -16.46
N GLU A 4 -25.53 4.13 -16.87
CA GLU A 4 -25.58 4.93 -18.09
C GLU A 4 -24.58 6.09 -18.03
N GLU A 5 -24.43 6.75 -16.87
CA GLU A 5 -23.42 7.80 -16.69
C GLU A 5 -22.00 7.23 -16.68
N MET A 6 -21.78 6.04 -16.11
CA MET A 6 -20.49 5.33 -16.21
C MET A 6 -20.14 5.01 -17.67
N ASP A 7 -21.12 4.60 -18.49
CA ASP A 7 -20.93 4.35 -19.93
C ASP A 7 -20.60 5.63 -20.69
N ARG A 8 -21.30 6.74 -20.41
CA ARG A 8 -21.02 8.06 -21.00
C ARG A 8 -19.61 8.53 -20.68
N VAL A 9 -19.16 8.39 -19.42
CA VAL A 9 -17.77 8.70 -19.02
C VAL A 9 -16.78 7.77 -19.72
N GLY A 10 -17.10 6.48 -19.86
CA GLY A 10 -16.28 5.51 -20.58
C GLY A 10 -16.09 5.88 -22.05
N ALA A 11 -17.15 6.33 -22.73
CA ALA A 11 -17.10 6.75 -24.12
C ALA A 11 -16.17 7.95 -24.38
N VAL A 12 -16.07 8.88 -23.41
CA VAL A 12 -15.20 10.07 -23.54
C VAL A 12 -13.77 9.77 -23.12
N THR A 13 -13.59 8.96 -22.07
CA THR A 13 -12.30 8.84 -21.38
C THR A 13 -11.54 7.55 -21.69
N GLY A 14 -12.21 6.56 -22.30
CA GLY A 14 -11.71 5.20 -22.47
C GLY A 14 -11.66 4.38 -21.17
N ARG A 15 -12.06 4.95 -20.03
CA ARG A 15 -12.06 4.28 -18.72
C ARG A 15 -13.48 3.79 -18.39
N HIS A 16 -13.67 2.48 -18.48
CA HIS A 16 -14.96 1.85 -18.26
C HIS A 16 -15.16 1.44 -16.80
N TYR A 17 -16.37 1.68 -16.30
CA TYR A 17 -16.78 1.37 -14.93
C TYR A 17 -18.09 0.58 -14.94
N ASP A 18 -18.27 -0.22 -13.89
CA ASP A 18 -19.51 -0.94 -13.58
C ASP A 18 -19.84 -0.73 -12.10
N LEU A 19 -21.08 -1.04 -11.69
CA LEU A 19 -21.49 -0.93 -10.29
C LEU A 19 -20.65 -1.83 -9.37
N PHE A 20 -20.24 -3.00 -9.88
CA PHE A 20 -19.32 -3.93 -9.25
C PHE A 20 -18.30 -4.36 -10.29
N GLN A 21 -17.00 -4.12 -10.04
CA GLN A 21 -15.96 -4.45 -11.00
C GLN A 21 -15.14 -5.64 -10.53
N TRP A 22 -15.12 -6.69 -11.34
CA TRP A 22 -14.25 -7.84 -11.12
C TRP A 22 -12.84 -7.60 -11.67
N THR A 23 -11.83 -8.08 -10.97
CA THR A 23 -10.47 -8.21 -11.50
C THR A 23 -9.85 -9.49 -10.97
N GLY A 24 -9.31 -10.32 -11.85
CA GLY A 24 -8.71 -11.61 -11.51
C GLY A 24 -9.10 -12.70 -12.51
N PRO A 25 -8.67 -13.95 -12.27
CA PRO A 25 -8.96 -15.07 -13.16
C PRO A 25 -10.46 -15.29 -13.34
N LYS A 26 -10.88 -15.71 -14.54
CA LYS A 26 -12.29 -16.06 -14.81
C LYS A 26 -12.73 -17.33 -14.09
N ASP A 27 -11.78 -18.21 -13.78
CA ASP A 27 -11.95 -19.45 -13.04
C ASP A 27 -11.56 -19.30 -11.56
N ALA A 28 -11.59 -18.07 -11.01
CA ALA A 28 -11.30 -17.83 -9.61
C ALA A 28 -12.22 -18.65 -8.69
N GLU A 29 -11.62 -19.25 -7.66
CA GLU A 29 -12.33 -20.03 -6.65
C GLU A 29 -12.61 -19.21 -5.39
N ALA A 30 -11.89 -18.09 -5.22
CA ALA A 30 -12.05 -17.18 -4.10
C ALA A 30 -12.15 -15.73 -4.57
N ALA A 31 -12.92 -14.93 -3.84
CA ALA A 31 -13.04 -13.49 -4.07
C ALA A 31 -12.72 -12.70 -2.80
N VAL A 32 -12.05 -11.58 -2.96
CA VAL A 32 -11.98 -10.52 -1.95
C VAL A 32 -12.94 -9.41 -2.38
N VAL A 33 -13.90 -9.05 -1.53
CA VAL A 33 -14.81 -7.92 -1.76
C VAL A 33 -14.36 -6.76 -0.88
N VAL A 34 -13.99 -5.63 -1.49
CA VAL A 34 -13.45 -4.48 -0.74
C VAL A 34 -13.76 -3.16 -1.44
N LEU A 35 -14.06 -2.15 -0.63
CA LEU A 35 -14.32 -0.77 -1.06
C LEU A 35 -13.04 0.09 -1.04
N GLY A 36 -13.03 1.15 -1.86
CA GLY A 36 -12.02 2.20 -1.81
C GLY A 36 -10.61 1.75 -2.20
N SER A 37 -9.59 2.40 -1.61
CA SER A 37 -8.18 2.19 -1.99
C SER A 37 -7.66 0.78 -1.73
N GLY A 38 -8.29 0.03 -0.81
CA GLY A 38 -7.92 -1.36 -0.52
C GLY A 38 -8.07 -2.25 -1.74
N ALA A 39 -9.04 -1.96 -2.62
CA ALA A 39 -9.24 -2.69 -3.87
C ALA A 39 -8.02 -2.66 -4.79
N SER A 40 -7.32 -1.53 -4.85
CA SER A 40 -6.12 -1.37 -5.67
C SER A 40 -4.95 -2.17 -5.12
N VAL A 41 -4.78 -2.21 -3.79
CA VAL A 41 -3.74 -3.03 -3.13
C VAL A 41 -4.02 -4.52 -3.34
N VAL A 42 -5.29 -4.94 -3.22
CA VAL A 42 -5.65 -6.34 -3.50
C VAL A 42 -5.33 -6.68 -4.96
N GLU A 43 -5.74 -5.81 -5.89
CA GLU A 43 -5.50 -6.00 -7.33
C GLU A 43 -4.01 -6.12 -7.66
N GLU A 44 -3.16 -5.26 -7.09
CA GLU A 44 -1.72 -5.29 -7.28
C GLU A 44 -1.08 -6.57 -6.72
N ALA A 45 -1.62 -7.11 -5.64
CA ALA A 45 -1.13 -8.35 -5.02
C ALA A 45 -1.59 -9.63 -5.76
N LEU A 46 -2.63 -9.55 -6.62
CA LEU A 46 -3.20 -10.73 -7.29
C LEU A 46 -2.19 -11.55 -8.10
N PRO A 47 -1.28 -10.97 -8.91
CA PRO A 47 -0.29 -11.74 -9.66
C PRO A 47 0.59 -12.61 -8.76
N TYR A 48 1.07 -12.05 -7.64
CA TYR A 48 1.87 -12.78 -6.65
C TYR A 48 1.05 -13.88 -5.94
N ILE A 49 -0.17 -13.55 -5.51
CA ILE A 49 -1.05 -14.52 -4.83
C ILE A 49 -1.38 -15.68 -5.77
N ASN A 50 -1.68 -15.37 -7.03
CA ASN A 50 -2.09 -16.37 -8.01
C ASN A 50 -0.92 -17.22 -8.54
N SER A 51 0.31 -16.68 -8.56
CA SER A 51 1.51 -17.47 -8.87
C SER A 51 1.80 -18.55 -7.82
N GLN A 52 1.21 -18.45 -6.62
CA GLN A 52 1.27 -19.50 -5.60
C GLN A 52 0.20 -20.59 -5.76
N GLY A 53 -0.50 -20.62 -6.90
CA GLY A 53 -1.54 -21.62 -7.21
C GLY A 53 -2.91 -21.32 -6.60
N LYS A 54 -3.06 -20.23 -5.85
CA LYS A 54 -4.37 -19.75 -5.39
C LYS A 54 -5.10 -19.11 -6.57
N LYS A 55 -6.40 -19.31 -6.71
CA LYS A 55 -7.22 -18.66 -7.75
C LYS A 55 -8.08 -17.60 -7.10
N VAL A 56 -7.50 -16.42 -6.89
CA VAL A 56 -8.15 -15.29 -6.20
C VAL A 56 -8.37 -14.14 -7.18
N GLY A 57 -9.53 -13.49 -7.05
CA GLY A 57 -9.76 -12.18 -7.63
C GLY A 57 -10.35 -11.21 -6.62
N VAL A 58 -10.52 -9.97 -7.05
CA VAL A 58 -11.13 -8.89 -6.29
C VAL A 58 -12.41 -8.44 -6.97
N LEU A 59 -13.48 -8.30 -6.20
CA LEU A 59 -14.70 -7.64 -6.63
C LEU A 59 -14.76 -6.27 -5.94
N LYS A 60 -14.90 -5.22 -6.73
CA LYS A 60 -14.79 -3.83 -6.29
C LYS A 60 -16.15 -3.16 -6.43
N PRO A 61 -16.95 -3.05 -5.35
CA PRO A 61 -18.16 -2.23 -5.40
C PRO A 61 -17.79 -0.77 -5.69
N ARG A 62 -18.44 -0.16 -6.68
CA ARG A 62 -18.31 1.25 -7.03
C ARG A 62 -19.50 2.06 -6.56
N LEU A 63 -20.69 1.48 -6.67
CA LEU A 63 -21.90 2.01 -6.09
C LEU A 63 -22.27 1.15 -4.87
N TYR A 64 -22.00 1.67 -3.66
CA TYR A 64 -22.35 0.95 -2.43
C TYR A 64 -23.85 1.04 -2.12
N ARG A 65 -24.48 2.19 -2.41
CA ARG A 65 -25.91 2.42 -2.26
C ARG A 65 -26.48 3.23 -3.44
N PRO A 66 -27.67 2.87 -3.95
CA PRO A 66 -28.43 1.65 -3.64
C PRO A 66 -27.67 0.37 -4.03
N TRP A 67 -27.82 -0.69 -3.24
CA TRP A 67 -27.15 -1.98 -3.45
C TRP A 67 -27.92 -2.81 -4.48
N SER A 68 -27.24 -3.29 -5.52
CA SER A 68 -27.83 -4.15 -6.57
C SER A 68 -27.30 -5.58 -6.45
N SER A 69 -28.06 -6.45 -5.78
CA SER A 69 -27.72 -7.88 -5.63
C SER A 69 -27.57 -8.59 -6.99
N GLU A 70 -28.41 -8.23 -7.98
CA GLU A 70 -28.33 -8.75 -9.33
C GLU A 70 -26.98 -8.43 -9.99
N ASP A 71 -26.55 -7.17 -9.94
CA ASP A 71 -25.29 -6.75 -10.55
C ASP A 71 -24.07 -7.27 -9.82
N PHE A 72 -24.16 -7.40 -8.48
CA PHE A 72 -23.15 -8.06 -7.68
C PHE A 72 -22.94 -9.51 -8.14
N LEU A 73 -24.03 -10.29 -8.21
CA LEU A 73 -23.98 -11.70 -8.59
C LEU A 73 -23.53 -11.90 -10.05
N LYS A 74 -23.96 -11.01 -10.95
CA LYS A 74 -23.54 -11.01 -12.36
C LYS A 74 -22.04 -10.78 -12.52
N SER A 75 -21.46 -9.93 -11.67
CA SER A 75 -20.04 -9.57 -11.71
C SER A 75 -19.14 -10.60 -11.01
N LEU A 76 -19.70 -11.46 -10.17
CA LEU A 76 -18.95 -12.48 -9.43
C LEU A 76 -18.81 -13.78 -10.26
N PRO A 77 -17.59 -14.27 -10.58
CA PRO A 77 -17.43 -15.50 -11.35
C PRO A 77 -18.16 -16.70 -10.73
N LYS A 78 -18.78 -17.53 -11.57
CA LYS A 78 -19.59 -18.69 -11.14
C LYS A 78 -18.79 -19.76 -10.37
N THR A 79 -17.46 -19.80 -10.58
CA THR A 79 -16.53 -20.75 -9.93
C THR A 79 -16.19 -20.38 -8.49
N VAL A 80 -16.48 -19.15 -8.05
CA VAL A 80 -16.18 -18.71 -6.68
C VAL A 80 -16.97 -19.54 -5.67
N LYS A 81 -16.26 -20.05 -4.67
CA LYS A 81 -16.77 -20.86 -3.54
C LYS A 81 -16.50 -20.21 -2.18
N ARG A 82 -15.65 -19.18 -2.13
CA ARG A 82 -15.20 -18.54 -0.88
C ARG A 82 -15.08 -17.04 -1.10
N ILE A 83 -15.59 -16.25 -0.15
CA ILE A 83 -15.55 -14.78 -0.22
C ILE A 83 -15.01 -14.24 1.10
N ALA A 84 -13.98 -13.39 1.05
CA ALA A 84 -13.59 -12.54 2.18
C ALA A 84 -14.08 -11.12 1.90
N VAL A 85 -14.87 -10.57 2.81
CA VAL A 85 -15.37 -9.20 2.73
C VAL A 85 -14.57 -8.33 3.69
N LEU A 86 -13.98 -7.25 3.17
CA LEU A 86 -13.07 -6.39 3.92
C LEU A 86 -13.68 -5.02 4.17
N ASP A 87 -14.06 -4.78 5.42
CA ASP A 87 -14.65 -3.53 5.89
C ASP A 87 -13.59 -2.61 6.51
N ARG A 88 -13.66 -1.33 6.14
CA ARG A 88 -12.81 -0.27 6.71
C ARG A 88 -13.54 0.50 7.81
N THR A 89 -14.27 -0.23 8.65
CA THR A 89 -15.04 0.30 9.79
C THR A 89 -15.08 -0.74 10.92
N LYS A 90 -15.60 -0.35 12.08
CA LYS A 90 -15.89 -1.24 13.19
C LYS A 90 -17.20 -0.80 13.82
N GLU A 91 -18.19 -1.69 13.82
CA GLU A 91 -19.48 -1.48 14.49
C GLU A 91 -19.55 -2.38 15.73
N PRO A 92 -19.24 -1.88 16.94
CA PRO A 92 -19.20 -2.71 18.15
C PRO A 92 -20.57 -3.33 18.45
N GLY A 93 -20.59 -4.64 18.70
CA GLY A 93 -21.82 -5.38 19.04
C GLY A 93 -22.67 -5.82 17.84
N SER A 94 -22.31 -5.40 16.61
CA SER A 94 -22.96 -5.89 15.40
C SER A 94 -22.64 -7.37 15.13
N LEU A 95 -23.51 -8.04 14.36
CA LEU A 95 -23.28 -9.40 13.86
C LEU A 95 -22.19 -9.45 12.77
N GLY A 96 -21.86 -8.31 12.19
CA GLY A 96 -20.86 -8.15 11.15
C GLY A 96 -20.90 -6.73 10.60
N GLU A 97 -19.87 -6.36 9.87
CA GLU A 97 -19.70 -5.02 9.33
C GLU A 97 -20.58 -4.79 8.09
N PRO A 98 -20.87 -3.52 7.72
CA PRO A 98 -21.92 -3.21 6.74
C PRO A 98 -21.74 -3.89 5.38
N LEU A 99 -20.54 -3.88 4.79
CA LEU A 99 -20.32 -4.52 3.49
C LEU A 99 -20.41 -6.04 3.60
N TYR A 100 -19.87 -6.62 4.68
CA TYR A 100 -20.03 -8.05 4.97
C TYR A 100 -21.50 -8.45 5.04
N LEU A 101 -22.34 -7.71 5.76
CA LEU A 101 -23.77 -8.02 5.89
C LEU A 101 -24.50 -7.98 4.54
N ASP A 102 -24.22 -6.97 3.70
CA ASP A 102 -24.82 -6.86 2.38
C ASP A 102 -24.43 -8.02 1.46
N VAL A 103 -23.15 -8.40 1.46
CA VAL A 103 -22.65 -9.54 0.68
C VAL A 103 -23.23 -10.86 1.19
N ALA A 104 -23.25 -11.05 2.52
CA ALA A 104 -23.81 -12.25 3.12
C ALA A 104 -25.30 -12.42 2.78
N SER A 105 -26.10 -11.36 2.93
CA SER A 105 -27.51 -11.33 2.54
C SER A 105 -27.69 -11.60 1.04
N THR A 106 -26.89 -10.96 0.17
CA THR A 106 -26.93 -11.18 -1.28
C THR A 106 -26.67 -12.65 -1.65
N ILE A 107 -25.69 -13.28 -1.02
CA ILE A 107 -25.35 -14.68 -1.29
C ILE A 107 -26.43 -15.62 -0.73
N GLN A 108 -26.94 -15.33 0.46
CA GLN A 108 -28.00 -16.09 1.11
C GLN A 108 -29.33 -16.09 0.31
N GLU A 109 -29.65 -14.96 -0.33
CA GLU A 109 -30.84 -14.81 -1.18
C GLU A 109 -30.63 -15.33 -2.61
N SER A 110 -29.42 -15.78 -2.95
CA SER A 110 -29.07 -16.30 -4.28
C SER A 110 -29.13 -17.83 -4.35
N ASP A 111 -29.15 -18.36 -5.58
CA ASP A 111 -29.02 -19.80 -5.82
C ASP A 111 -27.60 -20.35 -5.55
N ARG A 112 -26.64 -19.50 -5.15
CA ARG A 112 -25.22 -19.87 -4.92
C ARG A 112 -24.97 -20.27 -3.45
N THR A 113 -25.70 -21.27 -2.98
CA THR A 113 -25.73 -21.69 -1.57
C THR A 113 -24.44 -22.36 -1.06
N ASN A 114 -23.49 -22.69 -1.94
CA ASN A 114 -22.24 -23.36 -1.60
C ASN A 114 -21.06 -22.38 -1.37
N ILE A 115 -21.32 -21.09 -1.23
CA ILE A 115 -20.30 -20.06 -1.01
C ILE A 115 -20.12 -19.80 0.49
N LYS A 116 -18.90 -20.01 0.99
CA LYS A 116 -18.53 -19.55 2.33
C LYS A 116 -18.17 -18.07 2.30
N VAL A 117 -18.89 -17.23 3.05
CA VAL A 117 -18.60 -15.80 3.23
C VAL A 117 -17.99 -15.58 4.60
N ILE A 118 -16.85 -14.87 4.66
CA ILE A 118 -16.20 -14.44 5.91
C ILE A 118 -15.97 -12.93 5.90
N GLY A 119 -16.04 -12.30 7.07
CA GLY A 119 -15.84 -10.87 7.28
C GLY A 119 -14.47 -10.56 7.90
N GLY A 120 -13.87 -9.44 7.50
CA GLY A 120 -12.61 -8.96 8.04
C GLY A 120 -12.56 -7.44 8.11
N ARG A 121 -11.87 -6.91 9.12
CA ARG A 121 -11.63 -5.47 9.26
C ARG A 121 -10.20 -5.10 8.89
N TRP A 122 -10.05 -3.97 8.21
CA TRP A 122 -8.74 -3.44 7.81
C TRP A 122 -8.69 -1.91 7.92
N GLY A 123 -7.49 -1.35 7.92
CA GLY A 123 -7.27 0.06 7.56
C GLY A 123 -7.89 1.14 8.46
N LEU A 124 -8.35 0.80 9.67
CA LEU A 124 -8.92 1.76 10.63
C LEU A 124 -7.89 2.83 10.99
N GLY A 125 -8.31 4.10 10.96
CA GLY A 125 -7.43 5.22 11.31
C GLY A 125 -6.17 5.32 10.44
N GLN A 126 -6.28 4.96 9.15
CA GLN A 126 -5.13 4.88 8.23
C GLN A 126 -4.07 3.84 8.62
N LYS A 127 -4.43 2.80 9.39
CA LYS A 127 -3.55 1.64 9.56
C LYS A 127 -3.16 1.08 8.18
N GLU A 128 -1.87 0.79 8.00
CA GLU A 128 -1.35 0.27 6.74
C GLU A 128 -2.03 -1.03 6.31
N PHE A 129 -2.32 -1.12 5.01
CA PHE A 129 -2.83 -2.31 4.36
C PHE A 129 -1.97 -2.56 3.13
N THR A 130 -0.97 -3.42 3.31
CA THR A 130 0.06 -3.72 2.31
C THR A 130 -0.22 -5.06 1.63
N PRO A 131 0.52 -5.44 0.57
CA PRO A 131 0.35 -6.71 -0.12
C PRO A 131 0.49 -7.94 0.80
N ARG A 132 1.27 -7.85 1.90
CA ARG A 132 1.35 -8.94 2.90
C ARG A 132 0.02 -9.16 3.63
N CYS A 133 -0.75 -8.10 3.87
CA CYS A 133 -2.08 -8.18 4.45
C CYS A 133 -3.03 -8.90 3.50
N VAL A 134 -2.94 -8.60 2.20
CA VAL A 134 -3.75 -9.29 1.17
C VAL A 134 -3.37 -10.77 1.09
N ALA A 135 -2.08 -11.09 1.12
CA ALA A 135 -1.60 -12.47 1.14
C ALA A 135 -2.16 -13.23 2.36
N ALA A 136 -2.13 -12.64 3.56
CA ALA A 136 -2.71 -13.23 4.76
C ALA A 136 -4.23 -13.48 4.63
N VAL A 137 -4.98 -12.56 4.01
CA VAL A 137 -6.41 -12.77 3.71
C VAL A 137 -6.63 -13.92 2.73
N ALA A 138 -5.80 -14.00 1.69
CA ALA A 138 -5.86 -15.10 0.73
C ALA A 138 -5.50 -16.45 1.38
N ASP A 139 -4.48 -16.50 2.24
CA ASP A 139 -4.10 -17.68 3.00
C ASP A 139 -5.24 -18.14 3.92
N ASN A 140 -5.87 -17.19 4.62
CA ASN A 140 -7.02 -17.47 5.48
C ASN A 140 -8.19 -18.08 4.68
N LEU A 141 -8.50 -17.56 3.49
CA LEU A 141 -9.53 -18.10 2.59
C LEU A 141 -9.28 -19.55 2.16
N TYR A 142 -8.02 -19.95 2.01
CA TYR A 142 -7.62 -21.31 1.59
C TYR A 142 -7.32 -22.24 2.76
N SER A 143 -7.31 -21.73 3.99
CA SER A 143 -7.11 -22.57 5.18
C SER A 143 -8.26 -23.57 5.35
N GLN A 144 -7.98 -24.68 6.05
CA GLN A 144 -9.00 -25.68 6.37
C GLN A 144 -10.12 -25.10 7.24
N TYR A 145 -9.77 -24.19 8.16
CA TYR A 145 -10.69 -23.51 9.06
C TYR A 145 -10.50 -21.99 8.96
N PRO A 146 -11.06 -21.35 7.90
CA PRO A 146 -10.96 -19.90 7.73
C PRO A 146 -11.50 -19.17 8.95
N LYS A 147 -10.67 -18.30 9.52
CA LYS A 147 -11.05 -17.40 10.61
C LYS A 147 -12.05 -16.38 10.07
N ASP A 148 -13.21 -16.29 10.71
CA ASP A 148 -14.23 -15.27 10.43
C ASP A 148 -14.11 -14.09 11.41
N HIS A 149 -14.73 -12.95 11.08
CA HIS A 149 -14.71 -11.69 11.84
C HIS A 149 -13.32 -11.20 12.23
N PHE A 150 -12.33 -11.46 11.38
CA PHE A 150 -10.92 -11.24 11.65
C PHE A 150 -10.52 -9.76 11.58
N THR A 151 -9.30 -9.45 11.99
CA THR A 151 -8.62 -8.18 11.74
C THR A 151 -7.33 -8.43 10.97
N VAL A 152 -6.90 -7.48 10.15
CA VAL A 152 -5.62 -7.56 9.43
C VAL A 152 -4.86 -6.23 9.54
N GLY A 153 -3.55 -6.30 9.75
CA GLY A 153 -2.69 -5.13 9.96
C GLY A 153 -2.44 -4.74 11.42
N ILE A 154 -2.94 -5.55 12.38
CA ILE A 154 -2.65 -5.39 13.81
C ILE A 154 -2.29 -6.74 14.43
N ASP A 155 -1.63 -6.71 15.59
CA ASP A 155 -1.56 -7.84 16.50
C ASP A 155 -2.66 -7.66 17.56
N ASP A 156 -3.65 -8.56 17.55
CA ASP A 156 -4.72 -8.61 18.54
C ASP A 156 -4.48 -9.82 19.43
N ASP A 157 -3.66 -9.61 20.45
CA ASP A 157 -3.30 -10.62 21.43
C ASP A 157 -4.37 -10.82 22.52
N VAL A 158 -5.44 -10.03 22.51
CA VAL A 158 -6.55 -10.13 23.47
C VAL A 158 -7.68 -11.00 22.93
N THR A 159 -8.29 -10.60 21.80
CA THR A 159 -9.41 -11.36 21.22
C THR A 159 -8.98 -12.35 20.14
N LYS A 160 -7.68 -12.38 19.81
CA LYS A 160 -7.06 -13.31 18.86
C LYS A 160 -7.74 -13.29 17.49
N ARG A 161 -8.28 -12.14 17.07
CA ARG A 161 -8.93 -11.96 15.77
C ARG A 161 -7.96 -11.59 14.65
N SER A 162 -6.74 -11.16 14.98
CA SER A 162 -5.73 -10.84 13.96
C SER A 162 -5.36 -12.06 13.12
N LEU A 163 -5.15 -11.82 11.83
CA LEU A 163 -4.48 -12.76 10.94
C LEU A 163 -2.96 -12.61 11.10
N PRO A 164 -2.19 -13.72 11.12
CA PRO A 164 -0.74 -13.66 11.13
C PRO A 164 -0.24 -13.02 9.84
N LEU A 165 0.78 -12.16 9.95
CA LEU A 165 1.41 -11.49 8.82
C LEU A 165 2.82 -12.05 8.61
N ASN A 166 3.12 -12.40 7.36
CA ASN A 166 4.47 -12.75 6.93
C ASN A 166 5.32 -11.49 6.70
N GLU A 167 6.53 -11.67 6.16
CA GLU A 167 7.41 -10.57 5.77
C GLU A 167 6.77 -9.61 4.75
N GLU A 168 7.28 -8.39 4.69
CA GLU A 168 6.83 -7.40 3.71
C GLU A 168 7.15 -7.86 2.28
N LEU A 169 6.10 -7.84 1.46
CA LEU A 169 6.15 -8.19 0.05
C LEU A 169 6.36 -6.91 -0.77
N ASN A 170 7.23 -7.00 -1.79
CA ASN A 170 7.27 -6.01 -2.86
C ASN A 170 6.71 -6.66 -4.12
N VAL A 171 5.49 -6.25 -4.49
CA VAL A 171 4.77 -6.71 -5.68
C VAL A 171 4.67 -5.60 -6.74
N SER A 172 5.34 -4.47 -6.50
CA SER A 172 5.43 -3.37 -7.46
C SER A 172 6.10 -3.87 -8.74
N HIS A 173 5.74 -3.27 -9.89
CA HIS A 173 6.38 -3.60 -11.16
C HIS A 173 7.93 -3.45 -11.05
N PRO A 174 8.74 -4.37 -11.60
CA PRO A 174 10.21 -4.37 -11.38
C PRO A 174 10.95 -3.11 -11.85
N LYS A 175 10.36 -2.38 -12.81
CA LYS A 175 10.89 -1.09 -13.31
C LYS A 175 10.34 0.13 -12.56
N THR A 176 9.48 -0.05 -11.56
CA THR A 176 9.02 1.04 -10.71
C THR A 176 10.11 1.37 -9.71
N VAL A 177 10.53 2.63 -9.71
CA VAL A 177 11.47 3.16 -8.73
C VAL A 177 10.68 3.65 -7.52
N GLU A 178 11.11 3.23 -6.33
CA GLU A 178 10.50 3.61 -5.06
C GLU A 178 11.49 4.41 -4.22
N CYS A 179 11.12 5.62 -3.83
CA CYS A 179 11.95 6.51 -3.02
C CYS A 179 11.30 6.76 -1.66
N LEU A 180 12.14 6.80 -0.62
CA LEU A 180 11.75 7.16 0.74
C LEU A 180 12.66 8.27 1.26
N ILE A 181 12.09 9.44 1.55
CA ILE A 181 12.88 10.62 1.90
C ILE A 181 12.42 11.15 3.26
N TYR A 182 13.34 11.17 4.21
CA TYR A 182 13.17 11.68 5.57
C TYR A 182 13.63 13.14 5.63
N GLY A 183 12.70 14.04 5.93
CA GLY A 183 12.96 15.46 6.13
C GLY A 183 12.39 15.95 7.46
N TYR A 184 12.73 17.18 7.82
CA TYR A 184 12.20 17.85 9.02
C TYR A 184 11.18 18.94 8.63
N GLY A 185 10.18 19.17 9.47
CA GLY A 185 9.12 20.12 9.19
C GLY A 185 9.65 21.55 8.97
N SER A 186 9.51 22.04 7.73
CA SER A 186 9.94 23.36 7.21
C SER A 186 11.32 23.39 6.51
N ASP A 187 11.95 22.25 6.24
CA ASP A 187 13.18 22.19 5.43
C ASP A 187 12.99 22.24 3.91
N GLY A 188 11.74 22.29 3.45
CA GLY A 188 11.41 22.28 2.02
C GLY A 188 11.37 20.90 1.36
N THR A 189 11.69 19.80 2.05
CA THR A 189 11.74 18.42 1.50
C THR A 189 10.44 18.03 0.81
N VAL A 190 9.30 18.23 1.47
CA VAL A 190 7.98 17.91 0.90
C VAL A 190 7.69 18.76 -0.34
N GLY A 191 8.07 20.04 -0.32
CA GLY A 191 7.88 20.95 -1.46
C GLY A 191 8.73 20.53 -2.66
N ALA A 192 10.02 20.26 -2.42
CA ALA A 192 10.95 19.75 -3.41
C ALA A 192 10.45 18.45 -4.04
N ASN A 193 9.98 17.50 -3.23
CA ASN A 193 9.46 16.22 -3.72
C ASN A 193 8.17 16.37 -4.53
N LYS A 194 7.25 17.27 -4.16
CA LYS A 194 6.09 17.60 -4.99
C LYS A 194 6.52 18.15 -6.34
N ASN A 195 7.49 19.06 -6.37
CA ASN A 195 8.01 19.62 -7.62
C ASN A 195 8.71 18.55 -8.47
N ALA A 196 9.53 17.70 -7.86
CA ALA A 196 10.19 16.59 -8.55
C ALA A 196 9.17 15.66 -9.20
N THR A 197 8.10 15.31 -8.50
CA THR A 197 7.04 14.44 -9.05
C THR A 197 6.31 15.05 -10.23
N LYS A 198 6.09 16.38 -10.21
CA LYS A 198 5.53 17.12 -11.36
C LYS A 198 6.49 17.14 -12.53
N ILE A 199 7.76 17.47 -12.28
CA ILE A 199 8.79 17.48 -13.33
C ILE A 199 8.87 16.11 -14.02
N ILE A 200 8.89 15.02 -13.25
CA ILE A 200 8.92 13.66 -13.81
C ILE A 200 7.64 13.38 -14.60
N GLY A 201 6.45 13.65 -14.04
CA GLY A 201 5.18 13.34 -14.69
C GLY A 201 4.87 14.19 -15.93
N ASP A 202 5.35 15.44 -15.98
CA ASP A 202 5.10 16.35 -17.09
C ASP A 202 6.12 16.19 -18.23
N ASN A 203 7.31 15.63 -17.95
CA ASN A 203 8.41 15.53 -18.91
C ASN A 203 8.78 14.07 -19.26
N THR A 204 8.02 13.08 -18.78
CA THR A 204 8.21 11.67 -19.11
C THR A 204 6.86 10.97 -19.25
N ASP A 205 6.84 9.80 -19.88
CA ASP A 205 5.64 8.96 -19.97
C ASP A 205 5.42 8.09 -18.71
N LEU A 206 6.19 8.32 -17.64
CA LEU A 206 6.09 7.53 -16.42
C LEU A 206 4.85 7.93 -15.61
N PHE A 207 4.18 6.93 -15.05
CA PHE A 207 3.21 7.17 -13.99
C PHE A 207 3.95 7.58 -12.74
N VAL A 208 3.41 8.58 -12.02
CA VAL A 208 4.02 9.11 -10.79
C VAL A 208 3.00 9.03 -9.65
N GLN A 209 3.47 8.64 -8.47
CA GLN A 209 2.71 8.62 -7.23
C GLN A 209 3.54 9.28 -6.12
N ALA A 210 2.89 10.09 -5.29
CA ALA A 210 3.51 10.71 -4.13
C ALA A 210 2.56 10.65 -2.93
N TYR A 211 3.07 10.17 -1.80
CA TYR A 211 2.40 10.18 -0.50
C TYR A 211 3.33 10.79 0.54
N PHE A 212 2.79 11.66 1.39
CA PHE A 212 3.55 12.41 2.38
C PHE A 212 2.97 12.15 3.76
N ALA A 213 3.77 11.55 4.64
CA ALA A 213 3.42 11.37 6.04
C ALA A 213 4.06 12.48 6.88
N TYR A 214 3.28 13.03 7.81
CA TYR A 214 3.69 14.11 8.68
C TYR A 214 3.53 13.66 10.14
N GLY A 215 4.45 14.08 11.00
CA GLY A 215 4.25 14.01 12.45
C GLY A 215 3.03 14.83 12.89
N SER A 216 2.53 14.55 14.09
CA SER A 216 1.43 15.33 14.69
C SER A 216 1.88 16.71 15.19
N GLN A 217 3.18 16.95 15.26
CA GLN A 217 3.76 18.22 15.68
C GLN A 217 3.55 19.30 14.62
N LYS A 218 3.11 20.49 15.05
CA LYS A 218 2.86 21.63 14.17
C LYS A 218 4.14 22.17 13.49
N ALA A 219 5.29 22.05 14.15
CA ALA A 219 6.59 22.48 13.64
C ALA A 219 7.67 21.52 14.14
N GLY A 220 8.77 21.38 13.40
CA GLY A 220 9.91 20.55 13.80
C GLY A 220 9.68 19.03 13.75
N GLY A 221 8.49 18.57 13.35
CA GLY A 221 8.15 17.16 13.26
C GLY A 221 8.84 16.46 12.08
N LEU A 222 8.98 15.14 12.19
CA LEU A 222 9.42 14.30 11.07
C LEU A 222 8.44 14.41 9.90
N THR A 223 8.98 14.45 8.69
CA THR A 223 8.23 14.23 7.45
C THR A 223 8.83 13.07 6.67
N MET A 224 7.98 12.24 6.10
CA MET A 224 8.39 11.13 5.23
C MET A 224 7.70 11.26 3.88
N SER A 225 8.49 11.38 2.82
CA SER A 225 8.00 11.41 1.44
C SER A 225 8.17 10.04 0.81
N HIS A 226 7.07 9.43 0.39
CA HIS A 226 7.02 8.16 -0.32
C HIS A 226 6.72 8.46 -1.78
N LEU A 227 7.70 8.26 -2.65
CA LEU A 227 7.56 8.53 -4.08
C LEU A 227 7.67 7.24 -4.86
N ARG A 228 6.87 7.10 -5.90
CA ARG A 228 7.00 6.03 -6.88
C ARG A 228 6.87 6.60 -8.28
N PHE A 229 7.68 6.10 -9.20
CA PHE A 229 7.53 6.38 -10.61
C PHE A 229 7.90 5.17 -11.45
N GLY A 230 7.12 4.89 -12.50
CA GLY A 230 7.26 3.66 -13.26
C GLY A 230 6.46 3.65 -14.56
N PRO A 231 6.70 2.65 -15.42
CA PRO A 231 6.09 2.59 -16.75
C PRO A 231 4.61 2.14 -16.75
N GLU A 232 4.10 1.65 -15.62
CA GLU A 232 2.73 1.15 -15.48
C GLU A 232 1.94 1.94 -14.43
N PRO A 233 0.59 1.99 -14.52
CA PRO A 233 -0.24 2.61 -13.50
C PRO A 233 0.04 2.08 -12.10
N ILE A 234 0.41 2.98 -11.19
CA ILE A 234 0.84 2.63 -9.83
C ILE A 234 -0.38 2.40 -8.94
N LYS A 235 -0.55 1.16 -8.46
CA LYS A 235 -1.67 0.73 -7.58
C LYS A 235 -1.27 0.62 -6.11
N SER A 236 -0.04 1.00 -5.79
CA SER A 236 0.57 0.86 -4.46
C SER A 236 0.03 1.91 -3.48
N TYR A 237 -1.24 1.80 -3.08
CA TYR A 237 -1.86 2.69 -2.08
C TYR A 237 -1.48 2.31 -0.64
N TYR A 238 -0.18 2.17 -0.41
CA TYR A 238 0.48 1.88 0.86
C TYR A 238 1.87 2.52 0.89
N ALA A 239 2.42 2.70 2.09
CA ALA A 239 3.75 3.30 2.27
C ALA A 239 4.86 2.48 1.58
N VAL A 240 5.89 3.15 1.05
CA VAL A 240 7.08 2.47 0.53
C VAL A 240 7.73 1.66 1.66
N ASN A 241 7.82 0.34 1.48
CA ASN A 241 8.43 -0.59 2.43
C ASN A 241 9.81 -1.11 1.97
N LYS A 242 10.05 -1.15 0.65
CA LYS A 242 11.31 -1.50 0.00
C LYS A 242 11.65 -0.43 -1.04
N ALA A 243 12.61 0.43 -0.74
CA ALA A 243 13.00 1.59 -1.54
C ALA A 243 14.31 1.33 -2.33
N ASP A 244 14.34 1.82 -3.56
CA ASP A 244 15.55 1.91 -4.39
C ASP A 244 16.45 3.08 -3.95
N TYR A 245 15.82 4.13 -3.38
CA TYR A 245 16.50 5.31 -2.86
C TYR A 245 15.96 5.68 -1.47
N VAL A 246 16.87 5.85 -0.51
CA VAL A 246 16.57 6.42 0.81
C VAL A 246 17.37 7.71 1.01
N GLY A 247 16.66 8.82 1.21
CA GLY A 247 17.27 10.11 1.53
C GLY A 247 17.05 10.48 2.99
N CYS A 248 18.10 10.94 3.68
CA CYS A 248 18.03 11.42 5.05
C CYS A 248 18.56 12.86 5.11
N HIS A 249 17.65 13.83 5.26
CA HIS A 249 18.01 15.26 5.23
C HIS A 249 18.40 15.82 6.59
N ASN A 250 18.27 15.03 7.66
CA ASN A 250 18.69 15.40 9.01
C ASN A 250 19.44 14.22 9.68
N PRO A 251 20.75 14.34 9.98
CA PRO A 251 21.55 13.21 10.45
C PRO A 251 21.14 12.70 11.84
N THR A 252 20.47 13.52 12.66
CA THR A 252 19.94 13.09 13.97
C THR A 252 18.91 11.96 13.87
N TYR A 253 18.31 11.76 12.69
CA TYR A 253 17.33 10.71 12.45
C TYR A 253 17.94 9.31 12.36
N LEU A 254 19.26 9.20 12.18
CA LEU A 254 19.94 7.90 12.13
C LEU A 254 19.85 7.12 13.44
N ASP A 255 19.81 7.82 14.58
CA ASP A 255 19.67 7.22 15.91
C ASP A 255 18.21 6.92 16.27
N MET A 256 17.26 7.59 15.61
CA MET A 256 15.84 7.57 15.97
C MET A 256 15.02 6.63 15.09
N TYR A 257 15.40 6.48 13.82
CA TYR A 257 14.56 5.80 12.82
C TYR A 257 15.36 4.75 12.05
N ARG A 258 14.75 3.57 11.90
CA ARG A 258 15.32 2.42 11.20
C ARG A 258 15.17 2.53 9.68
N MET A 259 15.63 3.63 9.10
CA MET A 259 15.44 3.93 7.67
C MET A 259 16.13 2.94 6.73
N THR A 260 17.24 2.35 7.16
CA THR A 260 17.99 1.36 6.37
C THR A 260 17.23 0.04 6.20
N ASP A 261 16.27 -0.26 7.08
CA ASP A 261 15.45 -1.49 6.97
C ASP A 261 14.59 -1.45 5.70
N HIS A 262 14.23 -0.26 5.25
CA HIS A 262 13.46 -0.04 4.03
C HIS A 262 14.31 -0.05 2.75
N LEU A 263 15.64 -0.02 2.83
CA LEU A 263 16.48 0.02 1.64
C LEU A 263 16.59 -1.38 0.99
N LYS A 264 16.40 -1.46 -0.33
CA LYS A 264 16.68 -2.66 -1.12
C LYS A 264 18.18 -2.97 -1.13
N GLU A 265 18.53 -4.23 -1.38
CA GLU A 265 19.92 -4.60 -1.68
C GLU A 265 20.39 -3.86 -2.95
N GLY A 266 21.62 -3.34 -2.94
CA GLY A 266 22.18 -2.49 -3.99
C GLY A 266 21.57 -1.10 -4.09
N GLY A 267 20.64 -0.74 -3.20
CA GLY A 267 19.94 0.53 -3.17
C GLY A 267 20.85 1.73 -2.84
N THR A 268 20.35 2.93 -3.13
CA THR A 268 21.08 4.18 -2.87
C THR A 268 20.66 4.79 -1.55
N PHE A 269 21.63 5.13 -0.71
CA PHE A 269 21.43 5.86 0.55
C PHE A 269 22.14 7.21 0.47
N CYS A 270 21.39 8.31 0.62
CA CYS A 270 21.95 9.65 0.63
C CYS A 270 21.73 10.33 1.98
N LEU A 271 22.82 10.73 2.63
CA LEU A 271 22.79 11.47 3.90
C LEU A 271 23.17 12.93 3.67
N ASN A 272 22.39 13.85 4.23
CA ASN A 272 22.83 15.22 4.47
C ASN A 272 23.58 15.27 5.81
N SER A 273 24.90 15.48 5.79
CA SER A 273 25.69 15.66 7.00
C SER A 273 27.04 16.34 6.74
N PRO A 274 27.62 17.02 7.75
CA PRO A 274 28.96 17.60 7.64
C PRO A 274 30.09 16.57 7.73
N PHE A 275 29.80 15.26 7.76
CA PHE A 275 30.78 14.20 7.92
C PHE A 275 31.52 13.92 6.59
N THR A 276 32.43 14.81 6.24
CA THR A 276 33.13 14.78 4.94
C THR A 276 34.27 13.78 4.88
N SER A 277 34.75 13.29 6.03
CA SER A 277 35.79 12.26 6.11
C SER A 277 35.23 10.90 6.54
N VAL A 278 35.92 9.82 6.15
CA VAL A 278 35.59 8.44 6.58
C VAL A 278 35.71 8.30 8.10
N GLU A 279 36.63 9.03 8.73
CA GLU A 279 36.81 9.03 10.18
C GLU A 279 35.58 9.62 10.88
N GLU A 280 35.14 10.80 10.48
CA GLU A 280 33.93 11.44 11.01
C GLU A 280 32.69 10.60 10.75
N TRP A 281 32.55 10.05 9.55
CA TRP A 281 31.45 9.15 9.22
C TRP A 281 31.39 7.95 10.17
N ASN A 282 32.53 7.29 10.40
CA ASN A 282 32.61 6.15 11.31
C ASN A 282 32.36 6.51 12.78
N LYS A 283 32.70 7.75 13.17
CA LYS A 283 32.49 8.28 14.51
C LYS A 283 31.02 8.64 14.78
N HIS A 284 30.32 9.21 13.79
CA HIS A 284 28.98 9.76 13.98
C HIS A 284 27.85 8.89 13.44
N VAL A 285 28.07 8.08 12.41
CA VAL A 285 27.04 7.19 11.88
C VAL A 285 26.96 5.91 12.72
N PRO A 286 25.77 5.58 13.27
CA PRO A 286 25.61 4.43 14.16
C PRO A 286 26.11 3.13 13.54
N ALA A 287 26.75 2.28 14.35
CA ALA A 287 27.30 1.00 13.88
C ALA A 287 26.24 0.10 13.23
N GLY A 288 25.00 0.12 13.74
CA GLY A 288 23.88 -0.62 13.15
C GLY A 288 23.52 -0.15 11.74
N VAL A 289 23.52 1.16 11.50
CA VAL A 289 23.29 1.77 10.18
C VAL A 289 24.42 1.38 9.23
N ARG A 290 25.69 1.54 9.65
CA ARG A 290 26.86 1.17 8.83
C ARG A 290 26.84 -0.31 8.45
N LYS A 291 26.53 -1.18 9.41
CA LYS A 291 26.39 -2.62 9.19
C LYS A 291 25.28 -2.92 8.18
N ALA A 292 24.09 -2.37 8.36
CA ALA A 292 22.96 -2.61 7.46
C ALA A 292 23.23 -2.14 6.02
N LEU A 293 23.89 -0.98 5.86
CA LEU A 293 24.29 -0.47 4.54
C LEU A 293 25.32 -1.40 3.87
N ALA A 294 26.31 -1.89 4.62
CA ALA A 294 27.31 -2.83 4.12
C ALA A 294 26.69 -4.19 3.72
N GLU A 295 25.85 -4.77 4.59
CA GLU A 295 25.16 -6.04 4.32
C GLU A 295 24.25 -5.97 3.09
N LYS A 296 23.68 -4.79 2.81
CA LYS A 296 22.85 -4.54 1.63
C LYS A 296 23.65 -4.13 0.40
N ASN A 297 25.00 -4.11 0.43
CA ASN A 297 25.83 -3.60 -0.66
C ASN A 297 25.35 -2.22 -1.17
N ALA A 298 24.95 -1.34 -0.24
CA ALA A 298 24.31 -0.08 -0.57
C ALA A 298 25.29 0.92 -1.20
N LYS A 299 24.80 1.74 -2.13
CA LYS A 299 25.52 2.90 -2.68
C LYS A 299 25.32 4.08 -1.74
N VAL A 300 26.35 4.42 -0.97
CA VAL A 300 26.28 5.47 0.05
C VAL A 300 26.82 6.79 -0.51
N PHE A 301 26.02 7.84 -0.42
CA PHE A 301 26.38 9.21 -0.74
C PHE A 301 26.23 10.08 0.52
N ASN A 302 27.17 10.99 0.73
CA ASN A 302 27.09 12.02 1.75
C ASN A 302 27.26 13.40 1.11
N VAL A 303 26.45 14.35 1.54
CA VAL A 303 26.55 15.75 1.12
C VAL A 303 26.41 16.66 2.33
N ASP A 304 27.26 17.68 2.44
CA ASP A 304 27.05 18.77 3.39
C ASP A 304 26.18 19.85 2.70
N ALA A 305 24.87 19.63 2.70
CA ALA A 305 23.95 20.52 1.99
C ALA A 305 23.85 21.90 2.66
N PHE A 306 24.13 21.99 3.97
CA PHE A 306 24.16 23.26 4.69
C PHE A 306 25.34 24.12 4.24
N LYS A 307 26.54 23.55 4.18
CA LYS A 307 27.73 24.25 3.66
C LYS A 307 27.51 24.73 2.23
N VAL A 308 26.95 23.88 1.36
CA VAL A 308 26.67 24.25 -0.03
C VAL A 308 25.63 25.37 -0.11
N ALA A 309 24.58 25.34 0.71
CA ALA A 309 23.57 26.39 0.75
C ALA A 309 24.14 27.74 1.20
N GLU A 310 25.01 27.74 2.21
CA GLU A 310 25.70 28.92 2.70
C GLU A 310 26.63 29.51 1.63
N GLU A 311 27.46 28.69 1.00
CA GLU A 311 28.38 29.10 -0.08
C GLU A 311 27.65 29.67 -1.31
N CYS A 312 26.41 29.23 -1.56
CA CYS A 312 25.56 29.71 -2.65
C CYS A 312 24.62 30.88 -2.25
N GLY A 313 24.65 31.33 -0.99
CA GLY A 313 23.80 32.43 -0.51
C GLY A 313 22.31 32.10 -0.47
N MET A 314 21.94 30.83 -0.31
CA MET A 314 20.55 30.37 -0.21
C MET A 314 19.99 30.39 1.22
N GLY A 315 20.85 30.65 2.21
CA GLY A 315 20.49 30.73 3.64
C GLY A 315 21.65 30.31 4.53
#